data_AF-A0A9C9GNV0-F1
#
_entry.id   AF-A0A9C9GNV0-F1
#
_cell.length_a   1.000
_cell.length_b   1.000
_cell.length_c   1.000
_cell.angle_alpha   90.00
_cell.angle_beta   90.00
_cell.angle_gamma   90.00
#
_symmetry.space_group_name_H-M   'P 1'
#
loop_
_entity.id
_entity.type
_entity.pdbx_description
1 polymer ?
#
loop_
_entity_poly.entity_id
_entity_poly.type
_entity_poly.pdbx_seq_one_letter_code
_entity_poly.pdbx_strand_id
1 'polypeptide(L)'
;MHYNKEQIAELNILIQFSLDTSTQGIKVHSNADEENIDAVDRLFDKGLVTQCDGGYLTDLGRKAAEHAQSLLLILAPHTQNIAS
;
A
#
# COMPACT_ATOMS: atom_id res chain seq x y z
N MET A 1 16.24 12.95 4.24
CA MET A 1 14.98 13.00 3.45
C MET A 1 13.87 12.54 4.36
N HIS A 2 12.75 13.26 4.41
CA HIS A 2 11.57 12.90 5.21
C HIS A 2 10.43 12.52 4.27
N TYR A 3 9.59 11.57 4.68
CA TYR A 3 8.35 11.30 3.97
C TYR A 3 7.39 12.47 4.16
N ASN A 4 6.81 12.93 3.05
CA ASN A 4 5.70 13.88 3.09
C ASN A 4 4.37 13.15 3.28
N LYS A 5 3.32 13.88 3.63
CA LYS A 5 1.98 13.31 3.88
C LYS A 5 1.47 12.49 2.69
N GLU A 6 1.70 12.97 1.47
CA GLU A 6 1.29 12.30 0.24
C GLU A 6 1.96 10.92 0.12
N GLN A 7 3.26 10.83 0.39
CA GLN A 7 4.02 9.58 0.34
C GLN A 7 3.61 8.60 1.43
N ILE A 8 3.25 9.12 2.61
CA ILE A 8 2.70 8.30 3.70
C ILE A 8 1.34 7.73 3.29
N ALA A 9 0.46 8.53 2.68
CA ALA A 9 -0.83 8.05 2.17
C ALA A 9 -0.64 6.97 1.09
N GLU A 10 0.30 7.16 0.16
CA GLU A 10 0.65 6.16 -0.85
C GLU A 10 1.15 4.84 -0.24
N LEU A 11 2.00 4.92 0.78
CA LEU A 11 2.46 3.74 1.53
C LEU A 11 1.29 3.04 2.23
N ASN A 12 0.37 3.78 2.85
CA ASN A 12 -0.83 3.23 3.48
C ASN A 12 -1.74 2.52 2.48
N ILE A 13 -1.83 3.01 1.25
CA ILE A 13 -2.54 2.31 0.17
C ILE A 13 -1.79 1.03 -0.23
N LEU A 14 -0.48 1.10 -0.46
CA LEU A 14 0.35 -0.04 -0.88
C LEU A 14 0.33 -1.21 0.11
N ILE A 15 0.32 -0.94 1.42
CA ILE A 15 0.26 -2.01 2.44
C ILE A 15 -1.11 -2.68 2.53
N GLN A 16 -2.18 -2.02 2.07
CA GLN A 16 -3.49 -2.63 2.03
C GLN A 16 -3.56 -3.69 0.93
N PHE A 17 -2.66 -3.65 -0.07
CA PHE A 17 -2.70 -4.60 -1.18
C PHE A 17 -2.39 -6.06 -0.79
N SER A 18 -3.22 -7.00 -1.24
CA SER A 18 -3.03 -8.43 -1.03
C SER A 18 -2.01 -8.97 -2.03
N LEU A 19 -0.84 -9.38 -1.55
CA LEU A 19 0.23 -9.95 -2.38
C LEU A 19 0.10 -11.46 -2.62
N ASP A 20 -0.64 -12.16 -1.74
CA ASP A 20 -0.74 -13.62 -1.68
C ASP A 20 -1.41 -14.22 -2.93
N THR A 21 -2.36 -13.48 -3.51
CA THR A 21 -3.03 -13.90 -4.74
C THR A 21 -2.54 -13.03 -5.86
N SER A 22 -1.64 -13.57 -6.67
CA SER A 22 -1.15 -12.89 -7.86
C SER A 22 -2.27 -12.50 -8.86
N THR A 23 -3.50 -12.93 -8.60
CA THR A 23 -4.71 -12.83 -9.41
C THR A 23 -5.91 -12.17 -8.73
N GLN A 24 -5.88 -11.82 -7.43
CA GLN A 24 -6.97 -11.04 -6.83
C GLN A 24 -6.49 -9.62 -6.56
N GLY A 25 -6.90 -8.71 -7.45
CA GLY A 25 -6.72 -7.28 -7.27
C GLY A 25 -7.40 -6.83 -5.98
N ILE A 26 -6.88 -5.77 -5.41
CA ILE A 26 -7.55 -5.08 -4.31
C ILE A 26 -8.64 -4.25 -4.91
N LYS A 27 -9.87 -4.64 -4.63
CA LYS A 27 -10.97 -3.71 -4.76
C LYS A 27 -10.84 -2.74 -3.59
N VAL A 28 -10.19 -1.61 -3.83
CA VAL A 28 -10.40 -0.44 -2.98
C VAL A 28 -11.90 -0.18 -3.05
N HIS A 29 -12.60 -0.49 -1.96
CA HIS A 29 -14.03 -0.19 -1.89
C HIS A 29 -14.16 1.32 -2.04
N SER A 30 -14.99 1.79 -2.96
CA SER A 30 -15.24 3.21 -3.29
C SER A 30 -15.80 4.06 -2.13
N ASN A 31 -15.67 3.59 -0.89
CA ASN A 31 -15.99 4.28 0.36
C ASN A 31 -14.70 4.77 1.06
N ALA A 32 -13.59 4.86 0.34
CA ALA A 32 -12.33 5.36 0.83
C ALA A 32 -12.37 6.90 0.97
N ASP A 33 -11.72 7.43 2.02
CA ASP A 33 -11.52 8.87 2.23
C ASP A 33 -10.92 9.56 0.99
N GLU A 34 -11.20 10.85 0.78
CA GLU A 34 -10.63 11.65 -0.33
C GLU A 34 -9.10 11.56 -0.39
N GLU A 35 -8.43 11.45 0.77
CA GLU A 35 -6.97 11.27 0.84
C GLU A 35 -6.50 9.96 0.18
N ASN A 36 -7.28 8.88 0.33
CA ASN A 36 -6.99 7.60 -0.29
C ASN A 36 -7.22 7.64 -1.80
N ILE A 37 -8.26 8.35 -2.26
CA ILE A 37 -8.54 8.52 -3.69
C ILE A 37 -7.38 9.27 -4.36
N ASP A 38 -6.96 10.39 -3.77
CA ASP A 38 -5.83 11.17 -4.30
C ASP A 38 -4.51 10.37 -4.24
N ALA A 39 -4.31 9.54 -3.20
CA ALA A 39 -3.16 8.64 -3.13
C ALA A 39 -3.15 7.60 -4.25
N VAL A 40 -4.30 7.00 -4.56
CA VAL A 40 -4.41 6.03 -5.64
C VAL A 40 -4.16 6.69 -7.01
N ASP A 41 -4.66 7.91 -7.21
CA ASP A 41 -4.42 8.67 -8.45
C ASP A 41 -2.92 8.95 -8.65
N ARG A 42 -2.22 9.39 -7.59
CA ARG A 42 -0.76 9.57 -7.63
C ARG A 42 -0.01 8.26 -7.90
N LEU A 43 -0.47 7.14 -7.33
CA LEU A 43 0.10 5.81 -7.62
C LEU A 43 -0.14 5.40 -9.09
N PHE A 44 -1.26 5.81 -9.67
CA PHE A 44 -1.59 5.56 -11.07
C PHE A 44 -0.70 6.38 -12.01
N ASP A 45 -0.52 7.68 -11.73
CA ASP A 45 0.42 8.55 -12.45
C ASP A 45 1.85 7.99 -12.43
N LYS A 46 2.26 7.39 -11.30
CA LYS A 46 3.54 6.70 -11.12
C LYS A 46 3.62 5.32 -11.78
N GLY A 47 2.53 4.81 -12.35
CA GLY A 47 2.45 3.49 -12.99
C GLY A 47 2.56 2.31 -12.01
N LEU A 48 2.24 2.53 -10.73
CA LEU A 48 2.25 1.48 -9.69
C LEU A 48 0.93 0.70 -9.67
N VAL A 49 -0.17 1.33 -10.08
CA VAL A 49 -1.48 0.70 -10.25
C VAL A 49 -1.95 0.82 -11.70
N THR A 50 -2.82 -0.09 -12.09
CA THR A 50 -3.36 -0.18 -13.47
C THR A 50 -4.59 0.69 -13.70
N GLN A 51 -5.24 1.19 -12.66
CA GLN A 51 -6.45 2.01 -12.73
C GLN A 51 -6.44 3.09 -11.65
N CYS A 52 -7.06 4.23 -11.95
CA CYS A 52 -7.26 5.36 -11.03
C CYS A 52 -8.13 5.03 -9.80
N ASP A 53 -8.93 3.97 -9.85
CA ASP A 53 -9.69 3.45 -8.70
C ASP A 53 -8.96 2.31 -7.94
N GLY A 54 -7.67 2.06 -8.22
CA GLY A 54 -6.84 1.15 -7.43
C GLY A 54 -6.83 -0.30 -7.89
N GLY A 55 -7.40 -0.60 -9.06
CA GLY A 55 -7.59 -1.94 -9.64
C GLY A 55 -6.54 -3.02 -9.30
N TYR A 56 -5.48 -3.11 -10.09
CA TYR A 56 -4.40 -4.10 -9.88
C TYR A 56 -3.06 -3.40 -9.77
N LEU A 57 -2.16 -3.93 -8.95
CA LEU A 57 -0.75 -3.53 -8.95
C LEU A 57 -0.08 -3.96 -10.26
N THR A 58 0.76 -3.09 -10.81
CA THR A 58 1.72 -3.47 -11.84
C THR A 58 2.86 -4.28 -11.23
N ASP A 59 3.77 -4.84 -12.04
CA ASP A 59 4.98 -5.49 -11.53
C ASP A 59 5.82 -4.57 -10.62
N LEU A 60 5.87 -3.27 -10.95
CA LEU A 60 6.55 -2.28 -10.12
C LEU A 60 5.76 -1.99 -8.83
N GLY A 61 4.44 -1.84 -8.94
CA GLY A 61 3.55 -1.66 -7.79
C GLY A 61 3.63 -2.82 -6.81
N ARG A 62 3.73 -4.06 -7.30
CA ARG A 62 3.88 -5.24 -6.46
C ARG A 62 5.15 -5.18 -5.64
N LYS A 63 6.29 -4.89 -6.26
CA LYS A 63 7.57 -4.74 -5.55
C LYS A 63 7.48 -3.62 -4.52
N ALA A 64 6.87 -2.49 -4.87
CA ALA A 64 6.68 -1.38 -3.94
C ALA A 64 5.82 -1.79 -2.72
N ALA A 65 4.73 -2.51 -2.95
CA ALA A 65 3.88 -3.05 -1.89
C ALA A 65 4.59 -4.10 -1.02
N GLU A 66 5.36 -5.02 -1.63
CA GLU A 66 6.20 -5.99 -0.91
C GLU A 66 7.19 -5.29 0.03
N HIS A 67 7.89 -4.26 -0.47
CA HIS A 67 8.81 -3.48 0.35
C HIS A 67 8.11 -2.71 1.46
N ALA A 68 6.95 -2.09 1.18
CA ALA A 68 6.19 -1.35 2.17
C ALA A 68 5.67 -2.26 3.30
N GLN A 69 5.10 -3.42 2.95
CA GLN A 69 4.60 -4.40 3.91
C GLN A 69 5.74 -5.02 4.72
N SER A 70 6.87 -5.34 4.07
CA SER A 70 8.06 -5.84 4.77
C SER A 70 8.59 -4.81 5.76
N LEU A 71 8.68 -3.55 5.36
CA LEU A 71 9.10 -2.46 6.25
C LEU A 71 8.13 -2.31 7.42
N LEU A 72 6.81 -2.34 7.17
CA LEU A 72 5.81 -2.25 8.23
C LEU A 72 5.94 -3.42 9.23
N LEU A 73 6.18 -4.64 8.74
CA LEU A 73 6.40 -5.81 9.60
C LEU A 73 7.67 -5.69 10.43
N ILE A 74 8.75 -5.13 9.87
CA ILE A 74 10.00 -4.86 10.59
C ILE A 74 9.80 -3.79 11.66
N LEU A 75 8.99 -2.77 11.37
CA LEU A 75 8.67 -1.69 12.30
C LEU A 75 7.59 -2.08 13.32
N ALA A 76 6.84 -3.16 13.07
CA ALA A 76 5.82 -3.63 13.99
C ALA A 76 6.49 -3.99 15.33
N PRO A 77 5.85 -3.62 16.46
CA PRO A 77 6.43 -3.89 17.77
C PRO A 77 6.69 -5.39 17.88
N HIS A 78 7.96 -5.75 18.13
CA HIS A 78 8.28 -7.09 18.58
C HIS A 78 7.61 -7.26 19.95
N THR A 79 6.40 -7.79 20.00
CA THR A 79 5.80 -8.27 21.24
C THR A 79 6.64 -9.46 21.71
N GLN A 80 7.77 -9.15 22.35
CA GLN A 80 8.45 -10.08 23.24
C GLN A 80 7.48 -10.25 24.41
N ASN A 81 6.64 -11.27 24.31
CA ASN A 81 5.80 -11.74 25.39
C ASN A 81 6.73 -12.18 26.53
N ILE A 82 7.12 -11.24 27.39
CA ILE A 82 7.72 -11.56 28.68
C ILE A 82 6.58 -12.02 29.59
N ALA A 83 6.29 -13.32 29.51
CA ALA A 83 5.59 -14.00 30.58
C ALA A 83 6.34 -13.73 31.90
N SER A 84 5.65 -13.11 32.85
CA SER A 84 6.00 -13.04 34.27
C SER A 84 4.84 -13.59 35.07
#